data_AF-A0A8T4CE82-F1
#
_entry.id   AF-A0A8T4CE82-F1
#
_cell.length_a   1.000
_cell.length_b   1.000
_cell.length_c   1.000
_cell.angle_alpha   90.00
_cell.angle_beta   90.00
_cell.angle_gamma   90.00
#
_symmetry.space_group_name_H-M   'P 1'
#
loop_
_entity.id
_entity.type
_entity.pdbx_description
1 polymer ?
#
loop_
_entity_poly.entity_id
_entity_poly.type
_entity_poly.pdbx_seq_one_letter_code
_entity_poly.pdbx_strand_id
1 'polypeptide(L)'
;MCGSMRIYSADECDARQCLELGMAIGAWLGHNGMIMTGTDGKPVSRLVRRALTVGLASTGVTVLDMRMVPEVVVGYEVKKQGMGAGLYVSFDGARFHVSICKSDGEPLDQATAQKVLALRGQPAAHKLGIMDLGTILYYPNGIEDYIDSLYSEISFRKPVSVLVDCQTTPIAALVPGLFERYGIKATLFNGLVSGYGTPKPREEFLSTLRHERYHLGLRFMEAVEIYDGAGNQVDERHGIKEVLLYLRDLPAPGNAHLGGRA
;
A
#
# COMPACT_ATOMS: atom_id res chain seq x y z
N MET A 1 10.70 2.73 3.68
CA MET A 1 10.05 1.96 2.60
C MET A 1 11.07 0.99 2.02
N CYS A 2 10.70 -0.26 1.76
CA CYS A 2 11.48 -1.06 0.82
C CYS A 2 11.11 -0.56 -0.58
N GLY A 3 12.07 0.01 -1.32
CA GLY A 3 11.82 0.60 -2.63
C GLY A 3 11.28 -0.45 -3.59
N SER A 4 10.03 -0.35 -4.02
CA SER A 4 9.44 -1.35 -4.89
C SER A 4 10.04 -1.24 -6.30
N MET A 5 10.61 -2.34 -6.79
CA MET A 5 11.05 -2.44 -8.18
C MET A 5 9.82 -2.52 -9.06
N ARG A 6 9.64 -1.49 -9.90
CA ARG A 6 8.59 -1.43 -10.92
C ARG A 6 9.06 -2.24 -12.12
N ILE A 7 8.42 -3.36 -12.38
CA ILE A 7 8.78 -4.24 -13.49
C ILE A 7 8.16 -3.77 -14.82
N TYR A 8 7.10 -2.97 -14.75
CA TYR A 8 6.41 -2.45 -15.92
C TYR A 8 5.75 -1.11 -15.61
N SER A 9 5.80 -0.18 -16.56
CA SER A 9 5.16 1.12 -16.48
C SER A 9 4.67 1.54 -17.86
N ALA A 10 3.48 2.13 -17.93
CA ALA A 10 2.92 2.69 -19.15
C ALA A 10 2.01 3.89 -18.87
N ASP A 11 1.95 4.81 -19.82
CA ASP A 11 1.04 5.96 -19.87
C ASP A 11 -0.28 5.62 -20.60
N GLU A 12 -0.30 4.55 -21.39
CA GLU A 12 -1.49 4.01 -22.04
C GLU A 12 -1.88 2.65 -21.45
N CYS A 13 -3.18 2.46 -21.20
CA CYS A 13 -3.70 1.24 -20.61
C CYS A 13 -4.37 0.35 -21.67
N ASP A 14 -3.64 -0.64 -22.17
CA ASP A 14 -4.19 -1.76 -22.94
C ASP A 14 -4.42 -2.97 -22.02
N ALA A 15 -5.70 -3.30 -21.80
CA ALA A 15 -6.10 -4.41 -20.95
C ALA A 15 -5.57 -5.77 -21.45
N ARG A 16 -5.42 -5.94 -22.77
CA ARG A 16 -4.86 -7.17 -23.35
C ARG A 16 -3.38 -7.31 -23.00
N GLN A 17 -2.61 -6.23 -23.13
CA GLN A 17 -1.19 -6.25 -22.77
C GLN A 17 -0.99 -6.54 -21.27
N CYS A 18 -1.89 -6.01 -20.42
CA CYS A 18 -1.88 -6.30 -18.99
C CYS A 18 -2.24 -7.76 -18.70
N LEU A 19 -3.17 -8.36 -19.44
CA LEU A 19 -3.49 -9.78 -19.34
C LEU A 19 -2.29 -10.64 -19.77
N GLU A 20 -1.64 -10.32 -20.88
CA GLU A 20 -0.44 -11.02 -21.36
C GLU A 20 0.73 -10.88 -20.37
N LEU A 21 0.87 -9.73 -19.70
CA LEU A 21 1.81 -9.55 -18.60
C LEU A 21 1.46 -10.45 -17.40
N GLY A 22 0.18 -10.57 -17.05
CA GLY A 22 -0.30 -11.47 -15.99
C GLY A 22 0.06 -12.92 -16.30
N MET A 23 -0.13 -13.35 -17.55
CA MET A 23 0.26 -14.68 -18.01
C MET A 23 1.77 -14.90 -17.93
N ALA A 24 2.59 -13.90 -18.29
CA ALA A 24 4.04 -13.99 -18.19
C ALA A 24 4.52 -14.14 -16.74
N ILE A 25 3.92 -13.40 -15.81
CA ILE A 25 4.19 -13.52 -14.37
C ILE A 25 3.77 -14.90 -13.87
N GLY A 26 2.62 -15.41 -14.32
CA GLY A 26 2.14 -16.73 -13.94
C GLY A 26 3.04 -17.86 -14.46
N ALA A 27 3.52 -17.75 -15.70
CA ALA A 27 4.50 -18.68 -16.27
C ALA A 27 5.83 -18.67 -15.50
N TRP A 28 6.27 -17.51 -15.01
CA TRP A 28 7.46 -17.40 -14.16
C TRP A 28 7.28 -18.06 -12.78
N LEU A 29 6.11 -17.90 -12.16
CA LEU A 29 5.79 -18.56 -10.89
C LEU A 29 5.66 -20.08 -11.03
N GLY A 30 5.27 -20.54 -12.21
CA GLY A 30 5.05 -21.95 -12.50
C GLY A 30 3.67 -22.45 -12.03
N HIS A 31 3.39 -23.71 -12.37
CA HIS A 31 2.12 -24.34 -12.04
C HIS A 31 1.93 -24.47 -10.52
N ASN A 32 0.71 -24.24 -10.03
CA ASN A 32 0.37 -24.17 -8.60
C ASN A 32 1.09 -23.06 -7.82
N GLY A 33 1.67 -22.08 -8.51
CA GLY A 33 2.17 -20.87 -7.87
C GLY A 33 1.05 -20.14 -7.13
N MET A 34 1.41 -19.46 -6.04
CA MET A 34 0.49 -18.64 -5.25
C MET A 34 1.02 -17.20 -5.20
N ILE A 35 0.15 -16.23 -5.50
CA ILE A 35 0.51 -14.81 -5.52
C ILE A 35 -0.51 -13.96 -4.78
N MET A 36 -0.04 -12.97 -4.02
CA MET A 36 -0.90 -11.94 -3.44
C MET A 36 -0.96 -10.71 -4.34
N THR A 37 -2.13 -10.09 -4.43
CA THR A 37 -2.31 -8.86 -5.23
C THR A 37 -2.93 -7.74 -4.41
N GLY A 38 -2.48 -6.50 -4.68
CA GLY A 38 -3.05 -5.28 -4.11
C GLY A 38 -2.94 -4.10 -5.07
N THR A 39 -3.57 -2.99 -4.72
CA THR A 39 -3.49 -1.75 -5.51
C THR A 39 -3.68 -0.51 -4.64
N ASP A 40 -3.21 0.63 -5.15
CA ASP A 40 -3.45 1.97 -4.60
C ASP A 40 -4.93 2.42 -4.67
N GLY A 41 -5.78 1.63 -5.32
CA GLY A 41 -7.21 1.89 -5.44
C GLY A 41 -7.57 2.89 -6.52
N LYS A 42 -6.65 3.43 -7.32
CA LYS A 42 -6.98 4.31 -8.44
C LYS A 42 -7.71 3.54 -9.56
N PRO A 43 -8.53 4.20 -10.40
CA PRO A 43 -9.38 3.52 -11.37
C PRO A 43 -8.60 2.70 -12.38
N VAL A 44 -7.52 3.27 -12.95
CA VAL A 44 -6.62 2.57 -13.88
C VAL A 44 -5.93 1.39 -13.17
N SER A 45 -5.45 1.57 -11.95
CA SER A 45 -4.81 0.52 -11.17
C SER A 45 -5.76 -0.66 -10.90
N ARG A 46 -7.04 -0.39 -10.60
CA ARG A 46 -8.08 -1.43 -10.44
C ARG A 46 -8.33 -2.19 -11.74
N LEU A 47 -8.28 -1.52 -12.89
CA LEU A 47 -8.46 -2.16 -14.20
C LEU A 47 -7.25 -3.03 -14.54
N VAL A 48 -6.04 -2.46 -14.46
CA VAL A 48 -4.78 -3.16 -14.74
C VAL A 48 -4.62 -4.37 -13.83
N ARG A 49 -4.86 -4.23 -12.51
CA ARG A 49 -4.81 -5.35 -11.57
C ARG A 49 -5.77 -6.48 -11.94
N ARG A 50 -7.00 -6.17 -12.37
CA ARG A 50 -7.97 -7.19 -12.80
C ARG A 50 -7.49 -7.93 -14.03
N ALA A 51 -6.97 -7.23 -15.04
CA ALA A 51 -6.41 -7.85 -16.23
C ALA A 51 -5.22 -8.77 -15.88
N LEU A 52 -4.31 -8.31 -15.03
CA LEU A 52 -3.19 -9.12 -14.50
C LEU A 52 -3.71 -10.36 -13.74
N THR A 53 -4.71 -10.20 -12.88
CA THR A 53 -5.31 -11.28 -12.09
C THR A 53 -5.93 -12.35 -12.98
N VAL A 54 -6.62 -11.96 -14.06
CA VAL A 54 -7.16 -12.90 -15.05
C VAL A 54 -6.04 -13.65 -15.77
N GLY A 55 -4.98 -12.94 -16.19
CA GLY A 55 -3.82 -13.56 -16.83
C GLY A 55 -3.06 -14.53 -15.90
N LEU A 56 -2.97 -14.21 -14.61
CA LEU A 56 -2.39 -15.12 -13.61
C LEU A 56 -3.23 -16.39 -13.46
N ALA A 57 -4.53 -16.25 -13.21
CA ALA A 57 -5.42 -17.38 -13.02
C ALA A 57 -5.48 -18.30 -14.27
N SER A 58 -5.38 -17.73 -15.48
CA SER A 58 -5.36 -18.52 -16.72
C SER A 58 -4.11 -19.40 -16.88
N THR A 59 -3.08 -19.22 -16.04
CA THR A 59 -1.85 -20.03 -16.00
C THR A 59 -1.82 -21.06 -14.87
N GLY A 60 -2.92 -21.24 -14.13
CA GLY A 60 -2.97 -22.19 -13.01
C GLY A 60 -2.47 -21.60 -11.68
N VAL A 61 -2.17 -20.30 -11.63
CA VAL A 61 -1.73 -19.62 -10.42
C VAL A 61 -2.92 -19.25 -9.54
N THR A 62 -2.82 -19.57 -8.25
CA THR A 62 -3.80 -19.13 -7.25
C THR A 62 -3.50 -17.68 -6.84
N VAL A 63 -4.51 -16.82 -6.93
CA VAL A 63 -4.42 -15.40 -6.63
C VAL A 63 -5.18 -15.10 -5.34
N LEU A 64 -4.49 -14.54 -4.35
CA LEU A 64 -5.10 -13.95 -3.16
C LEU A 64 -5.19 -12.43 -3.33
N ASP A 65 -6.39 -11.92 -3.53
CA ASP A 65 -6.67 -10.51 -3.84
C ASP A 65 -7.05 -9.73 -2.57
N MET A 66 -6.19 -8.80 -2.15
CA MET A 66 -6.44 -7.89 -1.02
C MET A 66 -7.18 -6.61 -1.45
N ARG A 67 -7.48 -6.46 -2.74
CA ARG A 67 -8.07 -5.28 -3.35
C ARG A 67 -7.22 -4.04 -3.09
N MET A 68 -7.68 -3.14 -2.21
CA MET A 68 -7.07 -1.86 -1.94
C MET A 68 -6.39 -1.90 -0.58
N VAL A 69 -5.06 -1.88 -0.58
CA VAL A 69 -4.22 -1.89 0.62
C VAL A 69 -2.95 -1.09 0.33
N PRO A 70 -2.26 -0.53 1.34
CA PRO A 70 -0.91 0.01 1.13
C PRO A 70 0.04 -1.06 0.58
N GLU A 71 0.99 -0.69 -0.29
CA GLU A 71 1.95 -1.63 -0.89
C GLU A 71 2.71 -2.47 0.15
N VAL A 72 3.09 -1.84 1.27
CA VAL A 72 3.80 -2.51 2.36
C VAL A 72 3.01 -3.67 2.98
N VAL A 73 1.67 -3.61 2.95
CA VAL A 73 0.81 -4.70 3.42
C VAL A 73 0.92 -5.92 2.51
N VAL A 74 1.05 -5.72 1.19
CA VAL A 74 1.28 -6.83 0.26
C VAL A 74 2.58 -7.55 0.56
N GLY A 75 3.70 -6.82 0.67
CA GLY A 75 4.99 -7.42 0.96
C GLY A 75 5.02 -8.13 2.31
N TYR A 76 4.37 -7.56 3.32
CA TYR A 76 4.21 -8.18 4.64
C TYR A 76 3.44 -9.51 4.56
N GLU A 77 2.25 -9.52 3.93
CA GLU A 77 1.43 -10.72 3.84
C GLU A 77 2.05 -11.81 2.97
N VAL A 78 2.78 -11.44 1.92
CA VAL A 78 3.54 -12.39 1.09
C VAL A 78 4.50 -13.20 1.95
N LYS A 79 5.27 -12.51 2.79
CA LYS A 79 6.21 -13.16 3.70
C LYS A 79 5.49 -13.95 4.80
N LYS A 80 4.44 -13.38 5.40
CA LYS A 80 3.68 -14.00 6.50
C LYS A 80 3.00 -15.30 6.08
N GLN A 81 2.35 -15.30 4.92
CA GLN A 81 1.58 -16.44 4.41
C GLN A 81 2.41 -17.41 3.55
N GLY A 82 3.70 -17.14 3.35
CA GLY A 82 4.57 -17.99 2.53
C GLY A 82 4.18 -18.01 1.05
N MET A 83 3.76 -16.87 0.51
CA MET A 83 3.38 -16.74 -0.91
C MET A 83 4.62 -16.79 -1.80
N GLY A 84 4.46 -17.21 -3.05
CA GLY A 84 5.57 -17.23 -4.03
C GLY A 84 6.02 -15.83 -4.45
N ALA A 85 5.07 -14.89 -4.54
CA ALA A 85 5.33 -13.48 -4.83
C ALA A 85 4.15 -12.60 -4.40
N GLY A 86 4.37 -11.28 -4.41
CA GLY A 86 3.31 -10.27 -4.38
C GLY A 86 3.34 -9.38 -5.62
N LEU A 87 2.17 -8.89 -6.01
CA LEU A 87 1.98 -7.97 -7.12
C LEU A 87 1.22 -6.74 -6.62
N TYR A 88 1.73 -5.57 -6.95
CA TYR A 88 1.09 -4.30 -6.61
C TYR A 88 0.93 -3.43 -7.84
N VAL A 89 -0.23 -2.79 -7.97
CA VAL A 89 -0.50 -1.84 -9.06
C VAL A 89 -0.79 -0.46 -8.50
N SER A 90 -0.06 0.54 -8.98
CA SER A 90 -0.21 1.94 -8.59
C SER A 90 -0.27 2.88 -9.80
N PHE A 91 -0.69 4.12 -9.57
CA PHE A 91 -0.79 5.18 -10.57
C PHE A 91 -0.34 6.51 -9.99
N ASP A 92 0.63 7.16 -10.64
CA ASP A 92 1.23 8.41 -10.15
C ASP A 92 0.56 9.69 -10.70
N GLY A 93 -0.50 9.55 -11.52
CA GLY A 93 -1.15 10.67 -12.21
C GLY A 93 -0.83 10.74 -13.70
N ALA A 94 0.27 10.12 -14.14
CA ALA A 94 0.68 10.06 -15.54
C ALA A 94 0.81 8.62 -16.05
N ARG A 95 1.34 7.72 -15.22
CA ARG A 95 1.62 6.33 -15.58
C ARG A 95 1.16 5.39 -14.48
N PHE A 96 0.68 4.23 -14.90
CA PHE A 96 0.52 3.13 -13.96
C PHE A 96 1.81 2.33 -13.87
N HIS A 97 2.00 1.67 -12.73
CA HIS A 97 3.19 0.89 -12.41
C HIS A 97 2.75 -0.47 -11.89
N VAL A 98 3.46 -1.51 -12.31
CA VAL A 98 3.31 -2.88 -11.80
C VAL A 98 4.60 -3.22 -11.07
N SER A 99 4.50 -3.45 -9.76
CA SER A 99 5.59 -3.86 -8.89
C SER A 99 5.43 -5.32 -8.48
N ILE A 100 6.55 -6.02 -8.33
CA ILE A 100 6.58 -7.40 -7.81
C ILE A 100 7.55 -7.49 -6.63
N CYS A 101 7.15 -8.19 -5.58
CA CYS A 101 8.02 -8.66 -4.51
C CYS A 101 8.13 -10.19 -4.52
N LYS A 102 9.29 -10.70 -4.10
CA LYS A 102 9.57 -12.14 -3.95
C LYS A 102 8.90 -12.68 -2.69
N SER A 103 9.04 -13.99 -2.46
CA SER A 103 8.50 -14.69 -1.28
C SER A 103 9.02 -14.18 0.07
N ASP A 104 10.18 -13.53 0.11
CA ASP A 104 10.72 -12.88 1.32
C ASP A 104 10.13 -11.48 1.59
N GLY A 105 9.25 -10.99 0.70
CA GLY A 105 8.67 -9.65 0.74
C GLY A 105 9.56 -8.57 0.11
N GLU A 106 10.77 -8.92 -0.34
CA GLU A 106 11.70 -7.97 -0.95
C GLU A 106 11.40 -7.76 -2.44
N PRO A 107 11.76 -6.60 -3.02
CA PRO A 107 11.54 -6.30 -4.43
C PRO A 107 12.21 -7.32 -5.34
N LEU A 108 11.59 -7.56 -6.50
CA LEU A 108 12.19 -8.37 -7.55
C LEU A 108 13.46 -7.69 -8.09
N ASP A 109 14.53 -8.45 -8.34
CA ASP A 109 15.73 -7.90 -8.97
C ASP A 109 15.52 -7.64 -10.47
N GLN A 110 16.32 -6.73 -11.04
CA GLN A 110 16.18 -6.31 -12.43
C GLN A 110 16.37 -7.47 -13.42
N ALA A 111 17.30 -8.40 -13.14
CA ALA A 111 17.56 -9.52 -14.04
C ALA A 111 16.36 -10.48 -14.06
N THR A 112 15.76 -10.75 -12.91
CA THR A 112 14.53 -11.56 -12.82
C THR A 112 13.34 -10.84 -13.45
N ALA A 113 13.20 -9.53 -13.26
CA ALA A 113 12.16 -8.73 -13.93
C ALA A 113 12.27 -8.83 -15.46
N GLN A 114 13.47 -8.73 -16.03
CA GLN A 114 13.69 -8.91 -17.47
C GLN A 114 13.32 -10.32 -17.95
N LYS A 115 13.62 -11.37 -17.16
CA LYS A 115 13.20 -12.74 -17.48
C LYS A 115 11.68 -12.87 -17.51
N VAL A 116 10.97 -12.29 -16.54
CA VAL A 116 9.50 -12.26 -16.52
C VAL A 116 8.96 -11.56 -17.76
N LEU A 117 9.48 -10.39 -18.10
CA LEU A 117 9.03 -9.64 -19.28
C LEU A 117 9.30 -10.38 -20.59
N ALA A 118 10.40 -11.14 -20.68
CA ALA A 118 10.74 -11.93 -21.86
C ALA A 118 9.73 -13.06 -22.14
N LEU A 119 8.98 -13.53 -21.12
CA LEU A 119 7.93 -14.54 -21.26
C LEU A 119 6.63 -13.98 -21.89
N ARG A 120 6.49 -12.65 -22.02
CA ARG A 120 5.29 -12.06 -22.62
C ARG A 120 5.11 -12.49 -24.07
N GLY A 121 3.89 -12.88 -24.41
CA GLY A 121 3.54 -13.34 -25.76
C GLY A 121 4.09 -14.72 -26.13
N GLN A 122 4.85 -15.38 -25.24
CA GLN A 122 5.26 -16.75 -25.46
C GLN A 122 4.08 -17.71 -25.23
N PRO A 123 3.96 -18.80 -26.02
CA PRO A 123 2.98 -19.82 -25.75
C PRO A 123 3.27 -20.47 -24.39
N ALA A 124 2.21 -20.78 -23.64
CA ALA A 124 2.35 -21.51 -22.39
C ALA A 124 3.08 -22.84 -22.63
N ALA A 125 4.03 -23.18 -21.76
CA ALA A 125 4.79 -24.44 -21.85
C ALA A 125 3.88 -25.67 -21.85
N HIS A 126 2.72 -25.57 -21.19
CA HIS A 126 1.70 -26.62 -21.12
C HIS A 126 0.31 -26.03 -21.39
N LYS A 127 -0.52 -26.79 -22.10
CA LYS A 127 -1.95 -26.49 -22.21
C LYS A 127 -2.63 -26.92 -20.91
N LEU A 128 -3.21 -25.97 -20.19
CA LEU A 128 -4.02 -26.25 -19.01
C LEU A 128 -5.40 -26.73 -19.44
N GLY A 129 -5.89 -27.79 -18.79
CA GLY A 129 -7.29 -28.17 -18.86
C GLY A 129 -8.15 -27.16 -18.10
N ILE A 130 -9.46 -27.21 -18.30
CA ILE A 130 -10.43 -26.35 -17.58
C ILE A 130 -10.32 -26.56 -16.06
N MET A 131 -9.92 -27.76 -15.62
CA MET A 131 -9.75 -28.11 -14.21
C MET A 131 -8.40 -27.67 -13.62
N ASP A 132 -7.46 -27.24 -14.46
CA ASP A 132 -6.11 -26.81 -14.04
C ASP A 132 -5.99 -25.28 -13.96
N LEU A 133 -7.12 -24.57 -14.05
CA LEU A 133 -7.17 -23.12 -13.91
C LEU A 133 -6.91 -22.69 -12.45
N GLY A 134 -6.22 -21.57 -12.32
CA GLY A 134 -5.96 -20.96 -11.03
C GLY A 134 -7.23 -20.40 -10.41
N THR A 135 -7.24 -20.31 -9.08
CA THR A 135 -8.38 -19.74 -8.34
C THR A 135 -8.09 -18.30 -7.92
N ILE A 136 -9.11 -17.44 -7.94
CA ILE A 136 -9.02 -16.07 -7.42
C ILE A 136 -9.83 -16.02 -6.13
N LEU A 137 -9.16 -15.79 -5.01
CA LEU A 137 -9.77 -15.70 -3.68
C LEU A 137 -9.60 -14.30 -3.13
N TYR A 138 -10.62 -13.80 -2.43
CA TYR A 138 -10.53 -12.55 -1.70
C TYR A 138 -9.83 -12.77 -0.36
N TYR A 139 -8.81 -11.96 -0.06
CA TYR A 139 -8.10 -11.99 1.22
C TYR A 139 -8.36 -10.69 2.00
N PRO A 140 -9.31 -10.66 2.95
CA PRO A 140 -9.71 -9.44 3.65
C PRO A 140 -8.77 -9.00 4.79
N ASN A 141 -7.93 -9.89 5.31
CA ASN A 141 -7.32 -9.71 6.63
C ASN A 141 -6.00 -8.90 6.62
N GLY A 142 -5.41 -8.63 5.46
CA GLY A 142 -4.04 -8.11 5.38
C GLY A 142 -3.78 -6.80 6.14
N ILE A 143 -4.76 -5.90 6.21
CA ILE A 143 -4.62 -4.65 6.99
C ILE A 143 -4.55 -4.96 8.49
N GLU A 144 -5.45 -5.80 9.00
CA GLU A 144 -5.53 -6.14 10.43
C GLU A 144 -4.31 -6.94 10.86
N ASP A 145 -3.92 -7.93 10.05
CA ASP A 145 -2.73 -8.74 10.22
C ASP A 145 -1.46 -7.87 10.33
N TYR A 146 -1.35 -6.83 9.51
CA TYR A 146 -0.23 -5.89 9.55
C TYR A 146 -0.26 -4.98 10.78
N ILE A 147 -1.44 -4.50 11.19
CA ILE A 147 -1.62 -3.73 12.44
C ILE A 147 -1.21 -4.57 13.66
N ASP A 148 -1.64 -5.83 13.73
CA ASP A 148 -1.27 -6.78 14.76
C ASP A 148 0.26 -6.93 14.86
N SER A 149 0.92 -7.09 13.72
CA SER A 149 2.38 -7.19 13.66
C SER A 149 3.06 -5.96 14.24
N LEU A 150 2.67 -4.77 13.78
CA LEU A 150 3.26 -3.50 14.23
C LEU A 150 3.08 -3.33 15.75
N TYR A 151 1.90 -3.64 16.27
CA TYR A 151 1.62 -3.53 17.69
C TYR A 151 2.39 -4.55 18.53
N SER A 152 2.58 -5.77 18.01
CA SER A 152 3.38 -6.80 18.68
C SER A 152 4.87 -6.43 18.77
N GLU A 153 5.39 -5.72 17.76
CA GLU A 153 6.79 -5.29 17.70
C GLU A 153 7.05 -3.99 18.48
N ILE A 154 6.11 -3.05 18.40
CA ILE A 154 6.22 -1.71 19.00
C ILE A 154 4.93 -1.46 19.76
N SER A 155 4.92 -1.71 21.07
CA SER A 155 3.74 -1.49 21.91
C SER A 155 3.90 -0.25 22.78
N PHE A 156 2.95 0.69 22.67
CA PHE A 156 2.83 1.85 23.55
C PHE A 156 1.40 2.42 23.48
N ARG A 157 1.08 3.33 24.41
CA ARG A 157 -0.11 4.18 24.28
C ARG A 157 0.24 5.64 24.46
N LYS A 158 -0.30 6.50 23.59
CA LYS A 158 -0.04 7.95 23.60
C LYS A 158 -1.34 8.72 23.32
N PRO A 159 -1.96 9.38 24.31
CA PRO A 159 -3.21 10.12 24.12
C PRO A 159 -2.92 11.48 23.45
N VAL A 160 -2.60 11.46 22.16
CA VAL A 160 -2.39 12.65 21.33
C VAL A 160 -3.44 12.70 20.22
N SER A 161 -3.82 13.91 19.82
CA SER A 161 -4.64 14.14 18.63
C SER A 161 -3.75 14.46 17.44
N VAL A 162 -3.98 13.79 16.31
CA VAL A 162 -3.18 13.94 15.10
C VAL A 162 -4.08 14.15 13.89
N LEU A 163 -3.71 15.10 13.03
CA LEU A 163 -4.32 15.27 11.72
C LEU A 163 -3.48 14.50 10.69
N VAL A 164 -4.10 13.59 9.97
CA VAL A 164 -3.40 12.69 9.05
C VAL A 164 -3.82 12.96 7.62
N ASP A 165 -2.94 13.54 6.82
CA ASP A 165 -3.16 13.71 5.39
C ASP A 165 -2.79 12.43 4.65
N CYS A 166 -3.81 11.69 4.24
CA CYS A 166 -3.71 10.41 3.56
C CYS A 166 -3.49 10.54 2.05
N GLN A 167 -3.51 11.76 1.49
CA GLN A 167 -3.26 12.03 0.07
C GLN A 167 -4.12 11.18 -0.89
N THR A 168 -5.33 10.81 -0.50
CA THR A 168 -6.24 9.92 -1.26
C THR A 168 -5.64 8.54 -1.57
N THR A 169 -4.74 8.04 -0.71
CA THR A 169 -4.08 6.73 -0.82
C THR A 169 -4.68 5.70 0.14
N PRO A 170 -4.43 4.38 -0.04
CA PRO A 170 -4.93 3.34 0.85
C PRO A 170 -4.50 3.44 2.32
N ILE A 171 -3.56 4.34 2.66
CA ILE A 171 -3.16 4.57 4.04
C ILE A 171 -4.35 5.00 4.92
N ALA A 172 -5.38 5.61 4.31
CA ALA A 172 -6.63 5.98 4.96
C ALA A 172 -7.39 4.78 5.56
N ALA A 173 -7.20 3.57 5.01
CA ALA A 173 -7.80 2.35 5.55
C ALA A 173 -6.97 1.75 6.71
N LEU A 174 -5.67 2.03 6.76
CA LEU A 174 -4.75 1.51 7.80
C LEU A 174 -4.77 2.39 9.05
N VAL A 175 -4.70 3.71 8.88
CA VAL A 175 -4.44 4.68 9.97
C VAL A 175 -5.46 4.63 11.10
N PRO A 176 -6.79 4.60 10.86
CA PRO A 176 -7.76 4.62 11.96
C PRO A 176 -7.58 3.45 12.93
N GLY A 177 -7.56 2.22 12.41
CA GLY A 177 -7.38 1.01 13.23
C GLY A 177 -6.02 0.95 13.90
N LEU A 178 -4.97 1.35 13.18
CA LEU A 178 -3.63 1.41 13.74
C LEU A 178 -3.56 2.38 14.93
N PHE A 179 -3.91 3.65 14.71
CA PHE A 179 -3.75 4.70 15.73
C PHE A 179 -4.68 4.50 16.93
N GLU A 180 -5.86 3.92 16.73
CA GLU A 180 -6.74 3.51 17.83
C GLU A 180 -6.04 2.55 18.81
N ARG A 181 -5.30 1.54 18.30
CA ARG A 181 -4.55 0.61 19.16
C ARG A 181 -3.49 1.32 20.00
N TYR A 182 -2.85 2.35 19.45
CA TYR A 182 -1.88 3.19 20.14
C TYR A 182 -2.50 4.28 21.03
N GLY A 183 -3.84 4.34 21.14
CA GLY A 183 -4.54 5.37 21.92
C GLY A 183 -4.44 6.79 21.32
N ILE A 184 -4.13 6.89 20.03
CA ILE A 184 -3.96 8.14 19.29
C ILE A 184 -5.28 8.49 18.61
N LYS A 185 -5.75 9.72 18.81
CA LYS A 185 -6.97 10.23 18.15
C LYS A 185 -6.62 10.78 16.77
N ALA A 186 -6.90 9.99 15.73
CA ALA A 186 -6.64 10.36 14.34
C ALA A 186 -7.85 11.04 13.68
N THR A 187 -7.64 12.18 13.04
CA THR A 187 -8.58 12.75 12.06
C THR A 187 -7.98 12.64 10.68
N LEU A 188 -8.73 12.13 9.70
CA LEU A 188 -8.24 11.98 8.32
C LEU A 188 -8.47 13.26 7.50
N PHE A 189 -7.41 13.76 6.89
CA PHE A 189 -7.42 14.74 5.81
C PHE A 189 -7.13 14.02 4.49
N ASN A 190 -7.78 14.42 3.39
CA ASN A 190 -7.71 13.70 2.11
C ASN A 190 -7.95 12.17 2.24
N GLY A 191 -8.80 11.73 3.18
CA GLY A 191 -9.01 10.32 3.50
C GLY A 191 -9.87 9.52 2.50
N LEU A 192 -10.53 10.19 1.56
CA LEU A 192 -11.41 9.52 0.59
C LEU A 192 -10.60 8.92 -0.57
N VAL A 193 -10.52 7.59 -0.62
CA VAL A 193 -9.91 6.86 -1.75
C VAL A 193 -10.97 6.59 -2.84
N SER A 194 -11.49 7.66 -3.46
CA SER A 194 -12.46 7.56 -4.56
C SER A 194 -11.80 7.19 -5.90
N GLY A 195 -10.49 7.43 -6.02
CA GLY A 195 -9.74 7.27 -7.27
C GLY A 195 -9.86 8.46 -8.24
N TYR A 196 -10.74 9.43 -7.95
CA TYR A 196 -10.94 10.64 -8.73
C TYR A 196 -10.93 11.84 -7.76
N GLY A 197 -9.96 12.73 -7.94
CA GLY A 197 -9.79 13.92 -7.10
C GLY A 197 -8.32 14.21 -6.84
N THR A 198 -7.94 15.46 -7.05
CA THR A 198 -6.65 15.97 -6.60
C THR A 198 -6.73 16.13 -5.08
N PRO A 199 -5.78 15.58 -4.31
CA PRO A 199 -5.70 15.85 -2.88
C PRO A 199 -5.69 17.36 -2.64
N LYS A 200 -6.38 17.81 -1.59
CA LYS A 200 -6.30 19.20 -1.16
C LYS A 200 -4.85 19.59 -0.88
N PRO A 201 -4.46 20.83 -1.20
CA PRO A 201 -3.08 21.28 -1.11
C PRO A 201 -2.58 21.35 0.34
N ARG A 202 -1.26 21.47 0.50
CA ARG A 202 -0.59 21.51 1.80
C ARG A 202 -1.03 22.67 2.67
N GLU A 203 -1.31 23.81 2.06
CA GLU A 203 -1.72 25.03 2.73
C GLU A 203 -3.05 24.84 3.46
N GLU A 204 -3.99 24.09 2.87
CA GLU A 204 -5.25 23.74 3.51
C GLU A 204 -5.04 22.78 4.68
N PHE A 205 -4.19 21.76 4.51
CA PHE A 205 -3.83 20.85 5.59
C PHE A 205 -3.23 21.60 6.79
N LEU A 206 -2.26 22.48 6.55
CA LEU A 206 -1.63 23.30 7.60
C LEU A 206 -2.59 24.32 8.21
N SER A 207 -3.56 24.81 7.43
CA SER A 207 -4.62 25.68 7.95
C SER A 207 -5.52 24.92 8.93
N THR A 208 -6.00 23.73 8.55
CA THR A 208 -6.81 22.86 9.42
C THR A 208 -6.03 22.42 10.66
N LEU A 209 -4.76 22.04 10.50
CA LEU A 209 -3.88 21.63 11.60
C LEU A 209 -3.82 22.70 12.71
N ARG A 210 -3.61 23.96 12.31
CA ARG A 210 -3.53 25.11 13.22
C ARG A 210 -4.88 25.49 13.83
N HIS A 211 -5.94 25.54 13.02
CA HIS A 211 -7.26 25.99 13.47
C HIS A 211 -7.90 25.02 14.47
N GLU A 212 -7.79 23.72 14.21
CA GLU A 212 -8.42 22.68 15.04
C GLU A 212 -7.54 22.22 16.21
N ARG A 213 -6.36 22.81 16.39
CA ARG A 213 -5.44 22.60 17.53
C ARG A 213 -5.07 21.12 17.74
N TYR A 214 -4.69 20.44 16.67
CA TYR A 214 -4.08 19.10 16.78
C TYR A 214 -2.68 19.20 17.40
N HIS A 215 -2.23 18.11 18.04
CA HIS A 215 -0.87 18.06 18.62
C HIS A 215 0.19 17.90 17.52
N LEU A 216 -0.13 17.11 16.49
CA LEU A 216 0.76 16.83 15.35
C LEU A 216 -0.01 16.73 14.04
N GLY A 217 0.67 17.06 12.95
CA GLY A 217 0.26 16.75 11.58
C GLY A 217 1.15 15.67 10.98
N LEU A 218 0.55 14.68 10.31
CA LEU A 218 1.27 13.63 9.60
C LEU A 218 0.81 13.64 8.14
N ARG A 219 1.70 13.91 7.19
CA ARG A 219 1.39 13.91 5.76
C ARG A 219 2.06 12.73 5.08
N PHE A 220 1.26 11.76 4.64
CA PHE A 220 1.74 10.52 4.03
C PHE A 220 1.94 10.70 2.52
N MET A 221 3.18 11.02 2.14
CA MET A 221 3.66 11.08 0.76
C MET A 221 4.59 9.87 0.50
N GLU A 222 5.64 10.04 -0.33
CA GLU A 222 6.75 9.08 -0.42
C GLU A 222 7.53 8.99 0.91
N ALA A 223 7.75 10.14 1.55
CA ALA A 223 8.11 10.21 2.96
C ALA A 223 6.90 10.69 3.78
N VAL A 224 6.94 10.45 5.09
CA VAL A 224 5.94 10.98 6.03
C VAL A 224 6.49 12.23 6.66
N GLU A 225 6.00 13.38 6.19
CA GLU A 225 6.33 14.67 6.78
C GLU A 225 5.58 14.83 8.11
N ILE A 226 6.30 15.23 9.16
CA ILE A 226 5.76 15.41 10.51
C ILE A 226 5.78 16.89 10.87
N TYR A 227 4.63 17.40 11.30
CA TYR A 227 4.42 18.79 11.68
C TYR A 227 4.04 18.90 13.16
N ASP A 228 4.53 19.94 13.83
CA ASP A 228 3.99 20.35 15.13
C ASP A 228 2.59 20.99 14.99
N GLY A 229 1.89 21.20 16.11
CA GLY A 229 0.58 21.85 16.11
C GLY A 229 0.56 23.31 15.61
N ALA A 230 1.73 23.96 15.52
CA ALA A 230 1.88 25.29 14.94
C ALA A 230 2.07 25.25 13.40
N GLY A 231 2.22 24.06 12.82
CA GLY A 231 2.41 23.86 11.39
C GLY A 231 3.87 23.94 10.91
N ASN A 232 4.84 23.91 11.83
CA ASN A 232 6.25 23.78 11.45
C ASN A 232 6.58 22.31 11.21
N GLN A 233 7.29 22.01 10.12
CA GLN A 233 7.81 20.67 9.90
C GLN A 233 8.95 20.40 10.90
N VAL A 234 8.84 19.33 11.67
CA VAL A 234 9.77 18.99 12.75
C VAL A 234 10.57 17.71 12.47
N ASP A 235 10.06 16.83 11.62
CA ASP A 235 10.69 15.56 11.30
C ASP A 235 10.18 15.01 9.95
N GLU A 236 10.84 13.99 9.44
CA GLU A 236 10.47 13.23 8.24
C GLU A 236 10.86 11.76 8.43
N ARG A 237 9.90 10.86 8.19
CA ARG A 237 10.07 9.41 8.43
C ARG A 237 9.70 8.58 7.22
N HIS A 238 10.40 7.46 7.01
CA HIS A 238 10.26 6.63 5.81
C HIS A 238 9.39 5.40 6.05
N GLY A 239 8.10 5.66 6.31
CA GLY A 239 7.06 4.64 6.45
C GLY A 239 6.50 4.52 7.86
N ILE A 240 5.42 3.75 7.99
CA ILE A 240 4.58 3.76 9.20
C ILE A 240 5.31 3.28 10.46
N LYS A 241 6.24 2.33 10.34
CA LYS A 241 7.01 1.81 11.48
C LYS A 241 7.87 2.90 12.12
N GLU A 242 8.56 3.70 11.32
CA GLU A 242 9.38 4.82 11.82
C GLU A 242 8.52 5.94 12.42
N VAL A 243 7.34 6.19 11.85
CA VAL A 243 6.36 7.12 12.42
C VAL A 243 5.91 6.64 13.80
N LEU A 244 5.66 5.33 13.98
CA LEU A 244 5.31 4.78 15.29
C LEU A 244 6.45 4.92 16.31
N LEU A 245 7.70 4.70 15.89
CA LEU A 245 8.87 4.93 16.75
C LEU A 245 8.99 6.40 17.16
N TYR A 246 8.81 7.33 16.22
CA TYR A 246 8.76 8.77 16.51
C TYR A 246 7.66 9.10 17.53
N LEU A 247 6.45 8.58 17.33
CA LEU A 247 5.30 8.84 18.23
C LEU A 247 5.48 8.23 19.62
N ARG A 248 6.16 7.09 19.73
CA ARG A 248 6.53 6.47 21.00
C ARG A 248 7.47 7.38 21.80
N ASP A 249 8.48 7.91 21.12
CA ASP A 249 9.57 8.67 21.73
C ASP A 249 9.24 10.17 21.89
N LEU A 250 8.14 10.63 21.26
CA LEU A 250 7.61 11.97 21.44
C LEU A 250 7.42 12.26 22.93
N PRO A 251 7.83 13.44 23.45
CA PRO A 251 7.54 13.83 24.82
C PRO A 251 6.04 13.76 25.11
N ALA A 252 5.65 13.45 26.35
CA ALA A 252 4.24 13.61 26.72
C ALA A 252 3.83 15.06 26.44
N PRO A 253 2.68 15.30 25.80
CA PRO A 253 2.21 16.67 25.63
C PRO A 253 2.17 17.30 27.01
N GLY A 254 2.98 18.34 27.22
CA GLY A 254 2.89 19.14 28.44
C GLY A 254 1.46 19.68 28.52
N ASN A 255 0.93 19.86 29.74
CA ASN A 255 -0.37 20.48 30.01
C ASN A 255 -0.47 21.97 29.56
N ALA A 256 0.26 22.38 28.52
CA ALA A 256 0.22 23.71 27.95
C ALA A 256 -0.75 23.72 26.76
N HIS A 257 -1.92 24.33 27.00
CA HIS A 257 -2.87 24.84 25.99
C HIS A 257 -4.00 23.94 25.45
N LEU A 258 -4.62 23.12 26.31
CA LEU A 258 -6.05 22.79 26.18
C LEU A 258 -6.93 23.50 27.22
N GLY A 259 -6.45 24.62 27.79
CA GLY A 259 -7.19 25.46 28.73
C GLY A 259 -7.52 26.84 28.18
N GLY A 260 -8.82 27.17 28.12
CA GLY A 260 -9.37 28.51 27.89
C GLY A 260 -10.02 28.67 26.51
N ARG A 261 -11.32 28.96 26.37
CA ARG A 261 -12.24 29.70 27.25
C ARG A 261 -13.64 29.08 27.26
N ALA A 262 -14.33 29.37 28.36
CA ALA A 262 -15.77 29.23 28.58
C ALA A 262 -16.61 29.86 27.47
#